data_AF-A0A353GJR0-F1
#
_entry.id   AF-A0A353GJR0-F1
#
_cell.length_a   1.000
_cell.length_b   1.000
_cell.length_c   1.000
_cell.angle_alpha   90.00
_cell.angle_beta   90.00
_cell.angle_gamma   90.00
#
_symmetry.space_group_name_H-M   'P 1'
#
loop_
_entity.id
_entity.type
_entity.pdbx_description
1 polymer ?
#
loop_
_entity_poly.entity_id
_entity_poly.type
_entity_poly.pdbx_seq_one_letter_code
_entity_poly.pdbx_strand_id
1 'polypeptide(L)' 'MATQKLIVFEHASALGNAPAHALFKRLSIKRKDESKPAREFEDYEVILNEAGLPEGITIHKML' A
#
# COMPACT_ATOMS: atom_id res chain seq x y z
N MET A 1 6.60 4.88 18.75
CA MET A 1 6.67 4.52 17.32
C MET A 1 6.34 3.04 17.21
N ALA A 2 5.34 2.68 16.40
CA ALA A 2 4.92 1.29 16.20
C ALA A 2 4.52 1.10 14.73
N THR A 3 4.87 -0.05 14.15
CA THR A 3 4.45 -0.41 12.79
C THR A 3 2.97 -0.74 12.79
N GLN A 4 2.19 -0.08 11.95
CA GLN A 4 0.73 -0.24 11.90
C GLN A 4 0.26 -1.12 10.75
N LYS A 5 0.93 -1.06 9.59
CA LYS A 5 0.69 -1.91 8.42
C LYS A 5 1.97 -2.10 7.62
N LEU A 6 2.16 -3.29 7.06
CA LEU A 6 3.23 -3.65 6.12
C LEU A 6 2.60 -4.24 4.86
N ILE A 7 2.88 -3.63 3.71
CA ILE A 7 2.42 -4.10 2.41
C ILE A 7 3.66 -4.41 1.58
N VAL A 8 3.78 -5.65 1.12
CA VAL A 8 4.90 -6.13 0.30
C VAL A 8 4.39 -6.41 -1.11
N PHE A 9 5.10 -5.88 -2.10
CA PHE A 9 4.94 -6.26 -3.49
C PHE A 9 6.07 -7.23 -3.87
N GLU A 10 5.75 -8.51 -3.98
CA GLU A 10 6.70 -9.54 -4.40
C GLU A 10 6.72 -9.63 -5.92
N HIS A 11 7.92 -9.66 -6.49
CA HIS A 11 8.13 -9.91 -7.91
C HIS A 11 8.52 -11.38 -8.12
N ALA A 12 7.92 -12.03 -9.11
CA ALA A 12 8.26 -13.40 -9.48
C ALA A 12 9.66 -13.53 -10.12
N SER A 13 10.19 -12.45 -10.70
CA SER A 13 11.52 -12.38 -11.31
C SER A 13 12.48 -11.51 -10.48
N ALA A 14 13.74 -11.95 -10.39
CA ALA A 14 14.82 -11.20 -9.75
C ALA A 14 15.12 -9.86 -10.45
N LEU A 15 14.77 -9.73 -11.74
CA LEU A 15 14.92 -8.48 -12.50
C LEU A 15 13.70 -7.56 -12.36
N GLY A 16 12.63 -8.01 -11.69
CA GLY A 16 11.38 -7.30 -11.54
C GLY A 16 10.37 -7.52 -12.67
N ASN A 17 9.09 -7.64 -12.30
CA ASN A 17 7.96 -7.81 -13.23
C ASN A 17 7.21 -6.51 -13.56
N ALA A 18 7.36 -5.48 -12.72
CA ALA A 18 6.66 -4.20 -12.89
C ALA A 18 7.49 -3.05 -12.29
N PRO A 19 7.34 -1.81 -12.79
CA PRO A 19 8.00 -0.66 -12.20
C PRO A 19 7.52 -0.39 -10.77
N ALA A 20 8.45 -0.25 -9.82
CA ALA A 20 8.13 -0.01 -8.40
C ALA A 20 7.22 1.22 -8.18
N HIS A 21 7.43 2.30 -8.94
CA HIS A 21 6.60 3.50 -8.83
C HIS A 21 5.13 3.25 -9.21
N ALA A 22 4.87 2.32 -10.14
CA ALA A 22 3.51 1.97 -10.55
C ALA A 22 2.80 1.13 -9.46
N LEU A 23 3.57 0.29 -8.75
CA LEU A 23 3.07 -0.47 -7.61
C LEU A 23 2.75 0.44 -6.42
N PHE A 24 3.62 1.39 -6.10
CA PHE A 24 3.37 2.35 -5.02
C PHE A 24 2.20 3.30 -5.29
N LYS A 25 1.92 3.65 -6.55
CA LYS A 25 0.71 4.42 -6.90
C LYS A 25 -0.60 3.69 -6.60
N ARG A 26 -0.57 2.37 -6.41
CA ARG A 26 -1.76 1.59 -6.01
C ARG A 26 -2.10 1.77 -4.53
N LEU A 27 -1.16 2.28 -3.73
CA LEU A 27 -1.37 2.56 -2.32
C LEU A 27 -1.73 4.05 -2.16
N SER A 28 -2.88 4.31 -1.55
CA SER A 28 -3.32 5.66 -1.17
C SER A 28 -3.59 5.69 0.32
N ILE A 29 -3.04 6.70 0.99
CA ILE A 29 -3.27 6.93 2.42
C ILE A 29 -3.90 8.31 2.55
N LYS A 30 -5.08 8.36 3.17
CA LYS A 30 -5.86 9.59 3.33
C LYS A 30 -6.34 9.71 4.76
N ARG A 31 -6.58 10.94 5.22
CA ARG A 31 -7.27 11.16 6.49
C ARG A 31 -8.77 10.88 6.28
N LYS A 32 -9.39 10.18 7.22
CA LYS A 32 -10.84 9.94 7.24
C LYS A 32 -11.61 11.24 7.42
N ASP A 33 -11.09 12.13 8.26
CA ASP A 33 -11.64 13.47 8.51
C ASP A 33 -10.57 14.54 8.26
N GLU A 34 -10.73 15.31 7.18
CA GLU A 34 -9.82 16.40 6.82
C GLU A 34 -10.04 17.67 7.66
N SER A 35 -11.17 17.78 8.36
CA SER A 35 -11.51 18.96 9.17
C SER A 35 -10.81 19.02 10.54
N LYS A 36 -10.32 17.87 11.04
CA LYS A 36 -9.67 17.78 12.37
C LYS A 36 -8.28 17.16 12.29
N PRO A 37 -7.27 17.68 13.00
CA PRO A 37 -5.93 17.11 12.98
C PRO A 37 -5.95 15.64 13.38
N ALA A 38 -5.24 14.79 12.61
CA ALA A 38 -5.05 13.38 12.95
C ALA A 38 -4.25 13.25 14.25
N ARG A 39 -4.68 12.36 15.14
CA ARG A 39 -4.07 12.08 16.45
C ARG A 39 -3.63 10.65 16.60
N GLU A 40 -4.26 9.73 15.88
CA GLU A 40 -3.96 8.30 15.92
C GLU A 40 -3.96 7.69 14.50
N PHE A 41 -3.50 6.44 14.38
CA PHE A 41 -3.41 5.80 13.06
C PHE A 41 -4.82 5.50 12.50
N GLU A 42 -5.79 5.26 13.38
CA GLU A 42 -7.19 5.03 13.05
C GLU A 42 -7.84 6.22 12.33
N ASP A 43 -7.27 7.43 12.43
CA ASP A 43 -7.70 8.60 11.65
C ASP A 43 -7.34 8.51 10.17
N TYR A 44 -6.50 7.55 9.77
CA TYR A 44 -6.12 7.30 8.40
C TYR A 44 -6.89 6.12 7.80
N GLU A 45 -7.19 6.25 6.52
CA GLU A 45 -7.65 5.18 5.66
C GLU A 45 -6.52 4.78 4.71
N VAL A 46 -6.18 3.49 4.70
CA VAL A 46 -5.16 2.90 3.84
C VAL A 46 -5.87 2.10 2.76
N ILE A 47 -5.86 2.60 1.54
CA ILE A 47 -6.55 2.05 0.38
C ILE A 47 -5.51 1.43 -0.54
N LEU A 48 -5.66 0.14 -0.85
CA LEU A 48 -4.81 -0.57 -1.80
C LEU A 48 -5.63 -1.00 -3.01
N ASN A 49 -5.24 -0.55 -4.20
CA ASN A 49 -5.86 -0.95 -5.45
C ASN A 49 -5.26 -2.27 -5.96
N GLU A 50 -5.95 -3.37 -5.67
CA GLU A 50 -5.59 -4.73 -6.10
C GLU A 50 -6.12 -5.09 -7.50
N ALA A 51 -7.00 -4.25 -8.08
CA ALA A 51 -7.52 -4.50 -9.41
C ALA A 51 -6.41 -4.35 -10.48
N GLY A 52 -6.46 -5.21 -11.49
CA GLY A 52 -5.54 -5.17 -12.63
C GLY A 52 -4.07 -5.25 -12.22
N LEU A 53 -3.73 -6.10 -11.24
CA LEU A 53 -2.36 -6.32 -10.80
C LEU A 53 -1.49 -6.81 -11.98
N PRO A 54 -0.27 -6.29 -12.19
CA PRO A 54 0.56 -6.74 -13.29
C PRO A 54 0.96 -8.20 -13.08
N GLU A 55 1.15 -8.91 -14.18
CA GLU A 55 1.49 -10.33 -14.14
C GLU A 55 2.83 -10.56 -13.41
N GLY A 56 2.87 -11.58 -12.54
CA GLY A 56 4.05 -11.89 -11.73
C GLY A 56 4.29 -10.94 -10.56
N ILE A 57 3.27 -10.18 -10.13
CA ILE A 57 3.28 -9.47 -8.85
C ILE A 57 2.34 -10.16 -7.87
N THR A 58 2.81 -10.40 -6.65
CA THR A 58 1.99 -10.88 -5.53
C THR A 58 2.01 -9.82 -4.44
N ILE A 59 0.84 -9.53 -3.85
CA ILE A 59 0.73 -8.60 -2.73
C ILE A 59 0.62 -9.40 -1.43
N HIS A 60 1.48 -9.10 -0.47
CA HIS A 60 1.35 -9.57 0.91
C HIS A 60 0.95 -8.42 1.81
N LYS A 61 -0.08 -8.63 2.62
CA LYS A 61 -0.51 -7.73 3.68
C LYS A 61 -0.11 -8.35 5.01
N MET A 62 0.71 -7.65 5.77
CA MET A 62 1.23 -8.09 7.05
C MET A 62 1.03 -6.96 8.05
N LEU A 63 0.44 -7.25 9.21
CA LEU A 63 -0.04 -6.25 10.19
C LEU A 63 -1.28 -5.47 9.73
#